data_AF-A0A2V8KYS3-F1
#
_entry.id   AF-A0A2V8KYS3-F1
#
_cell.length_a   1.000
_cell.length_b   1.000
_cell.length_c   1.000
_cell.angle_alpha   90.00
_cell.angle_beta   90.00
_cell.angle_gamma   90.00
#
_symmetry.space_group_name_H-M   'P 1'
#
loop_
_entity.id
_entity.type
_entity.pdbx_description
1 polymer ?
#
loop_
_entity_poly.entity_id
_entity_poly.type
_entity_poly.pdbx_seq_one_letter_code
_entity_poly.pdbx_strand_id
1 'polypeptide(L)'
;MRYLVTAKVKPGRTQALGEAIEERTLGGGSVAGDEYLRNMAEARQLDNGSVQWVEVCYCPAPLLEERSYWEEYFELLKVQDAHARSRCRDLNGTEYWACDNCDCTARLEARLRTKGRPFHPDQGTGK
;
A
#
# COMPACT_ATOMS: atom_id res chain seq x y z
N MET A 1 -9.92 0.69 -7.66
CA MET A 1 -8.75 0.35 -8.51
C MET A 1 -7.65 -0.24 -7.63
N ARG A 2 -6.61 -0.86 -8.21
CA ARG A 2 -5.50 -1.46 -7.44
C ARG A 2 -4.18 -0.90 -7.92
N TYR A 3 -3.40 -0.33 -7.01
CA TYR A 3 -2.10 0.25 -7.33
C TYR A 3 -1.00 -0.48 -6.58
N LEU A 4 0.06 -0.83 -7.29
CA LEU A 4 1.31 -1.25 -6.66
C LEU A 4 2.09 0.02 -6.32
N VAL A 5 2.18 0.31 -5.03
CA VAL A 5 2.95 1.43 -4.52
C VAL A 5 4.35 0.94 -4.18
N THR A 6 5.36 1.73 -4.52
CA THR A 6 6.75 1.55 -4.10
C THR A 6 7.21 2.82 -3.43
N ALA A 7 7.73 2.71 -2.22
CA ALA A 7 8.14 3.87 -1.43
C ALA A 7 9.38 3.57 -0.59
N LYS A 8 9.95 4.61 0.02
CA LYS A 8 10.95 4.50 1.08
C LYS A 8 10.47 5.26 2.30
N VAL A 9 10.72 4.72 3.49
CA VAL A 9 10.47 5.48 4.72
C VAL A 9 11.40 6.70 4.71
N LYS A 10 10.85 7.88 4.98
CA LYS A 10 11.63 9.12 5.07
C LYS A 10 12.65 9.01 6.21
N PRO A 11 13.86 9.58 6.05
CA PRO A 11 14.84 9.63 7.14
C PRO A 11 14.22 10.20 8.43
N GLY A 12 14.45 9.52 9.56
CA GLY A 12 13.92 9.93 10.87
C GLY A 12 12.43 9.65 11.10
N ARG A 13 11.70 9.06 10.15
CA ARG A 13 10.28 8.72 10.31
C ARG A 13 9.99 7.28 10.70
N THR A 14 11.02 6.44 10.75
CA THR A 14 10.89 5.01 11.06
C THR A 14 10.15 4.74 12.37
N GLN A 15 10.61 5.32 13.48
CA GLN A 15 9.99 5.13 14.80
C GLN A 15 8.56 5.71 14.83
N ALA A 16 8.36 6.92 14.30
CA ALA A 16 7.04 7.54 14.27
C ALA A 16 6.03 6.72 13.45
N LEU A 17 6.46 6.10 12.36
CA LEU A 17 5.63 5.18 11.57
C LEU A 17 5.31 3.90 12.35
N GLY A 18 6.28 3.34 13.06
CA GLY A 18 6.09 2.20 13.96
C GLY A 18 5.04 2.48 15.02
N GLU A 19 5.22 3.56 15.78
CA GLU A 19 4.26 4.03 16.79
C GLU A 19 2.87 4.25 16.20
N ALA A 20 2.75 4.86 15.01
CA ALA A 20 1.46 5.07 14.36
C ALA A 20 0.76 3.74 13.97
N ILE A 21 1.53 2.71 13.61
CA ILE A 21 1.00 1.37 13.31
C ILE A 21 0.60 0.65 14.59
N GLU A 22 1.46 0.66 15.62
CA GLU A 22 1.20 0.00 16.91
C GLU A 22 -0.02 0.59 17.62
N GLU A 23 -0.11 1.92 17.69
CA GLU A 23 -1.22 2.64 18.29
C GLU A 23 -2.46 2.71 17.39
N ARG A 24 -2.42 2.08 16.20
CA ARG A 24 -3.50 2.08 15.21
C ARG A 24 -3.99 3.48 14.82
N THR A 25 -3.09 4.46 14.83
CA THR A 25 -3.39 5.87 14.48
C THR A 25 -2.99 6.22 13.05
N LEU A 26 -2.26 5.36 12.35
CA LEU A 26 -1.90 5.55 10.96
C LEU A 26 -3.15 5.72 10.08
N GLY A 27 -3.25 6.86 9.38
CA GLY A 27 -4.43 7.19 8.58
C GLY A 27 -5.60 7.73 9.41
N GLY A 28 -5.40 8.07 10.68
CA GLY A 28 -6.44 8.62 11.56
C GLY A 28 -7.16 9.81 10.95
N GLY A 29 -8.49 9.74 10.87
CA GLY A 29 -9.34 10.76 10.25
C GLY A 29 -9.44 10.68 8.72
N SER A 30 -8.73 9.75 8.06
CA SER A 30 -8.93 9.44 6.64
C SER A 30 -10.19 8.60 6.44
N VAL A 31 -10.83 8.75 5.28
CA VAL A 31 -11.97 7.91 4.87
C VAL A 31 -11.57 6.44 4.65
N ALA A 32 -10.29 6.19 4.32
CA ALA A 32 -9.78 4.84 4.09
C ALA A 32 -9.61 4.03 5.40
N GLY A 33 -9.71 4.67 6.57
CA GLY A 33 -9.80 4.00 7.87
C GLY A 33 -8.70 2.95 8.12
N ASP A 34 -9.10 1.73 8.47
CA ASP A 34 -8.17 0.62 8.77
C ASP A 34 -7.36 0.13 7.54
N GLU A 35 -7.62 0.63 6.33
CA GLU A 35 -6.92 0.20 5.12
C GLU A 35 -5.41 0.48 5.19
N TYR A 36 -4.98 1.56 5.84
CA TYR A 36 -3.55 1.84 6.02
C TYR A 36 -2.85 0.74 6.83
N LEU A 37 -3.46 0.29 7.92
CA LEU A 37 -2.91 -0.77 8.77
C LEU A 37 -2.87 -2.10 8.02
N ARG A 38 -3.93 -2.40 7.27
CA ARG A 38 -4.00 -3.58 6.42
C ARG A 38 -2.94 -3.56 5.31
N ASN A 39 -2.70 -2.40 4.70
CA ASN A 39 -1.67 -2.23 3.68
C ASN A 39 -0.27 -2.42 4.26
N MET A 40 0.00 -1.92 5.47
CA MET A 40 1.27 -2.15 6.16
C MET A 40 1.47 -3.62 6.60
N ALA A 41 0.41 -4.33 7.00
CA ALA A 41 0.49 -5.76 7.32
C ALA A 41 0.87 -6.61 6.09
N GLU A 42 0.35 -6.25 4.91
CA GLU A 42 0.67 -6.92 3.64
C GLU A 42 1.90 -6.35 2.92
N ALA A 43 2.45 -5.23 3.41
CA ALA A 43 3.61 -4.59 2.81
C ALA A 43 4.86 -5.48 2.89
N ARG A 44 5.69 -5.39 1.86
CA ARG A 44 6.96 -6.12 1.79
C ARG A 44 8.12 -5.18 1.58
N GLN A 45 9.16 -5.34 2.40
CA GLN A 45 10.42 -4.65 2.22
C GLN A 45 11.31 -5.45 1.28
N LEU A 46 11.83 -4.79 0.26
CA LEU A 46 12.76 -5.35 -0.72
C LEU A 46 14.22 -5.15 -0.26
N ASP A 47 15.15 -5.88 -0.88
CA ASP A 47 16.59 -5.83 -0.55
C ASP A 47 17.22 -4.44 -0.71
N ASN A 48 16.66 -3.60 -1.58
CA ASN A 48 17.10 -2.22 -1.78
C ASN A 48 16.55 -1.23 -0.72
N GLY A 49 15.87 -1.74 0.31
CA GLY A 49 15.26 -0.98 1.40
C GLY A 49 13.93 -0.31 1.05
N SER A 50 13.46 -0.39 -0.20
CA SER A 50 12.12 0.10 -0.55
C SER A 50 11.03 -0.83 -0.03
N VAL A 51 9.85 -0.26 0.20
CA VAL A 51 8.65 -0.94 0.67
C VAL A 51 7.63 -0.95 -0.45
N GLN A 52 6.99 -2.10 -0.68
CA GLN A 52 5.91 -2.26 -1.63
C GLN A 52 4.64 -2.74 -0.96
N TRP A 53 3.50 -2.17 -1.35
CA TRP A 53 2.17 -2.63 -0.95
C TRP A 53 1.17 -2.44 -2.09
N VAL A 54 0.01 -3.08 -1.94
CA VAL A 54 -1.13 -2.91 -2.84
C VAL A 54 -2.09 -1.94 -2.18
N GLU A 55 -2.38 -0.84 -2.86
CA GLU A 55 -3.41 0.13 -2.44
C GLU A 55 -4.70 -0.15 -3.20
N VAL A 56 -5.86 -0.19 -2.52
CA VAL A 56 -7.17 -0.23 -3.16
C VAL A 56 -7.80 1.16 -3.10
N CYS A 57 -7.64 1.94 -4.18
CA CYS A 57 -8.13 3.31 -4.23
C CYS A 57 -9.13 3.47 -5.39
N TYR A 58 -10.25 4.17 -5.17
CA TYR A 58 -11.28 4.43 -6.18
C TYR A 58 -11.38 5.92 -6.58
N CYS A 59 -10.41 6.74 -6.17
CA CYS A 59 -10.38 8.16 -6.47
C CYS A 59 -10.21 8.45 -7.98
N PRO A 60 -10.58 9.67 -8.44
CA PRO A 60 -10.38 10.09 -9.83
C PRO A 60 -8.91 10.12 -10.28
N ALA A 61 -7.99 10.32 -9.32
CA ALA A 61 -6.55 10.21 -9.51
C ALA A 61 -5.97 9.21 -8.50
N PRO A 62 -4.91 8.46 -8.85
CA PRO A 62 -4.33 7.46 -7.95
C PRO A 62 -3.88 8.07 -6.62
N LEU A 63 -4.41 7.50 -5.53
CA LEU A 63 -4.10 7.87 -4.15
C LEU A 63 -4.48 9.33 -3.81
N LEU A 64 -5.44 9.95 -4.50
CA LEU A 64 -5.71 11.38 -4.31
C LEU A 64 -5.99 11.74 -2.84
N GLU A 65 -6.71 10.89 -2.13
CA GLU A 65 -7.07 11.10 -0.73
C GLU A 65 -6.02 10.54 0.22
N GLU A 66 -5.41 9.42 -0.14
CA GLU A 66 -4.52 8.68 0.73
C GLU A 66 -3.07 9.20 0.70
N ARG A 67 -2.69 9.91 -0.36
CA ARG A 67 -1.31 10.34 -0.63
C ARG A 67 -0.73 11.19 0.49
N SER A 68 -1.45 12.17 1.02
CA SER A 68 -0.92 13.07 2.06
C SER A 68 -0.56 12.31 3.33
N TYR A 69 -1.39 11.33 3.72
CA TYR A 69 -1.15 10.44 4.86
C TYR A 69 0.08 9.55 4.62
N TRP A 70 0.21 8.97 3.43
CA TRP A 70 1.39 8.17 3.09
C TRP A 70 2.66 9.02 3.07
N GLU A 71 2.59 10.22 2.48
CA GLU A 71 3.72 11.14 2.36
C GLU A 71 4.14 11.73 3.71
N GLU A 72 3.37 11.58 4.80
CA GLU A 72 3.86 11.93 6.14
C GLU A 72 5.10 11.10 6.53
N TYR A 73 5.08 9.81 6.20
CA TYR A 73 6.11 8.84 6.59
C TYR A 73 6.99 8.36 5.43
N PHE A 74 6.47 8.40 4.20
CA PHE A 74 7.12 7.81 3.04
C PHE A 74 7.47 8.84 1.95
N GLU A 75 8.56 8.58 1.24
CA GLU A 75 8.80 9.10 -0.10
C GLU A 75 8.21 8.11 -1.11
N LEU A 76 7.15 8.51 -1.81
CA LEU A 76 6.52 7.67 -2.84
C LEU A 76 7.36 7.67 -4.13
N LEU A 77 8.02 6.54 -4.40
CA LEU A 77 8.90 6.38 -5.56
C LEU A 77 8.12 6.02 -6.83
N LYS A 78 7.07 5.21 -6.69
CA LYS A 78 6.24 4.77 -7.83
C LYS A 78 4.84 4.42 -7.38
N VAL A 79 3.84 4.89 -8.12
CA VAL A 79 2.44 4.43 -8.03
C VAL A 79 2.08 3.86 -9.39
N GLN A 80 1.94 2.55 -9.48
CA GLN A 80 1.67 1.85 -10.74
C GLN A 80 0.28 1.22 -10.69
N ASP A 81 -0.53 1.45 -11.73
CA ASP A 81 -1.77 0.68 -11.92
C ASP A 81 -1.41 -0.81 -12.04
N ALA A 82 -1.82 -1.58 -11.03
CA ALA A 82 -1.59 -3.02 -10.93
C ALA A 82 -2.81 -3.82 -11.41
N HIS A 83 -3.84 -3.13 -11.89
CA HIS A 83 -5.04 -3.74 -12.41
C HIS A 83 -4.76 -4.33 -13.80
N ALA A 84 -4.68 -5.66 -13.88
CA ALA A 84 -4.67 -6.35 -15.17
C ALA A 84 -6.10 -6.37 -15.74
N ARG A 85 -6.54 -5.26 -16.37
CA ARG A 85 -7.92 -5.07 -16.86
C ARG A 85 -8.41 -6.22 -17.76
N SER A 86 -7.53 -6.77 -18.60
CA SER A 86 -7.83 -7.95 -19.44
C SER A 86 -8.16 -9.23 -18.66
N ARG A 87 -7.98 -9.22 -17.34
CA ARG A 87 -8.24 -10.34 -16.42
C ARG A 87 -9.16 -9.97 -15.27
N CYS A 88 -9.66 -8.73 -15.15
CA CYS A 88 -10.78 -8.40 -14.26
C CYS A 88 -12.11 -8.54 -15.01
N ARG A 89 -13.20 -8.69 -14.27
CA ARG A 89 -14.56 -8.69 -14.84
C ARG A 89 -14.94 -7.35 -15.47
N ASP A 90 -14.29 -6.26 -15.05
CA ASP A 90 -14.40 -4.94 -15.69
C ASP A 90 -13.50 -4.84 -16.95
N LEU A 91 -13.78 -5.67 -17.96
CA LEU A 91 -12.97 -5.79 -19.18
C LEU A 91 -12.89 -4.50 -20.01
N ASN A 92 -13.93 -3.66 -19.95
CA ASN A 92 -14.10 -2.46 -20.77
C ASN A 92 -14.10 -1.15 -19.95
N GLY A 93 -13.93 -1.21 -18.63
CA GLY A 93 -13.94 -0.02 -17.77
C GLY A 93 -15.33 0.59 -17.56
N THR A 94 -16.41 -0.18 -17.72
CA THR A 94 -17.78 0.29 -17.47
C THR A 94 -18.42 -0.33 -16.23
N GLU A 95 -17.85 -1.40 -15.69
CA GLU A 95 -18.33 -2.10 -14.50
C GLU A 95 -17.28 -2.03 -13.38
N TYR A 96 -16.91 -0.82 -12.94
CA TYR A 96 -15.90 -0.59 -11.92
C TYR A 96 -16.12 -1.40 -10.61
N TRP A 97 -17.38 -1.67 -10.28
CA TRP A 97 -17.83 -2.47 -9.13
C TRP A 97 -17.59 -3.98 -9.28
N ALA A 98 -17.37 -4.48 -10.51
CA ALA A 98 -17.14 -5.90 -10.76
C ALA A 98 -15.83 -6.41 -10.12
N CYS A 99 -14.94 -5.49 -9.71
CA CYS A 99 -13.72 -5.80 -8.99
C CYS A 99 -13.87 -5.72 -7.45
N ASP A 100 -15.09 -5.50 -6.90
CA ASP A 100 -15.35 -5.56 -5.45
C ASP A 100 -15.36 -7.01 -4.92
N ASN A 101 -15.75 -7.97 -5.76
CA ASN A 101 -15.74 -9.41 -5.44
C ASN A 101 -14.60 -10.19 -6.14
N CYS A 102 -13.52 -9.51 -6.54
CA CYS A 102 -12.39 -10.17 -7.20
C CYS A 102 -11.22 -10.47 -6.25
N ASP A 103 -10.46 -11.51 -6.58
CA ASP A 103 -9.27 -11.95 -5.81
C ASP A 103 -7.99 -11.18 -6.19
N CYS A 104 -8.10 -10.11 -6.97
CA CYS A 104 -6.93 -9.41 -7.53
C CYS A 104 -5.98 -8.89 -6.45
N THR A 105 -6.50 -8.34 -5.35
CA THR A 105 -5.67 -7.87 -4.22
C THR A 105 -4.87 -9.02 -3.62
N ALA A 106 -5.54 -10.13 -3.28
CA ALA A 106 -4.92 -11.30 -2.68
C ALA A 106 -3.84 -11.92 -3.60
N ARG A 107 -4.07 -11.93 -4.91
CA ARG A 107 -3.09 -12.42 -5.89
C ARG A 107 -1.87 -11.51 -6.02
N LEU A 108 -2.06 -10.19 -6.01
CA LEU A 108 -0.96 -9.23 -6.03
C LEU A 108 -0.11 -9.35 -4.75
N GLU A 109 -0.74 -9.53 -3.59
CA GLU A 109 -0.06 -9.73 -2.31
C GLU A 109 0.65 -11.06 -2.21
N ALA A 110 0.04 -12.14 -2.72
CA ALA A 110 0.72 -13.42 -2.88
C ALA A 110 1.99 -13.27 -3.70
N ARG A 111 1.97 -12.42 -4.75
CA ARG A 111 3.15 -12.13 -5.54
C ARG A 111 4.16 -11.25 -4.80
N LEU A 112 3.72 -10.29 -3.98
CA LEU A 112 4.62 -9.49 -3.13
C LEU A 112 5.34 -10.36 -2.10
N ARG A 113 4.64 -11.33 -1.49
CA ARG A 113 5.21 -12.29 -0.54
C ARG A 113 6.39 -13.07 -1.09
N THR A 114 6.51 -13.24 -2.41
CA THR A 114 7.66 -13.91 -3.04
C THR A 114 8.83 -12.97 -3.34
N LYS A 115 8.71 -11.65 -3.09
CA LYS A 115 9.68 -10.63 -3.51
C LYS A 115 10.43 -9.96 -2.35
N GLY A 116 9.87 -9.99 -1.15
CA GLY A 116 10.44 -9.29 -0.01
C GLY A 116 9.95 -9.86 1.32
N ARG A 117 10.60 -9.41 2.40
CA ARG A 117 10.24 -9.78 3.76
C ARG A 117 9.06 -8.94 4.27
N PRO A 118 8.30 -9.39 5.28
CA PRO A 118 7.31 -8.54 5.96
C PRO A 118 7.93 -7.20 6.36
N PHE A 119 7.20 -6.11 6.11
CA PHE A 119 7.65 -4.79 6.49
C PHE A 119 7.36 -4.54 7.97
N HIS A 120 8.40 -4.21 8.73
CA HIS A 120 8.31 -3.76 10.11
C HIS A 120 9.17 -2.50 10.22
N PRO A 121 8.57 -1.30 10.42
CA PRO A 121 9.32 -0.07 10.50
C PRO A 121 10.41 -0.14 11.58
N ASP A 122 10.07 -0.68 12.75
CA ASP A 122 10.93 -0.62 13.95
C ASP A 122 12.13 -1.57 13.93
N GLN A 123 12.21 -2.48 12.94
CA GLN A 123 13.33 -3.42 12.82
C GLN A 123 14.53 -2.85 12.05
N GLY A 124 14.66 -1.52 12.04
CA GLY A 124 15.63 -0.75 11.25
C GLY A 124 16.84 -0.19 12.01
N THR A 125 17.02 -0.46 13.30
CA THR A 125 18.20 -0.03 14.08
C THR A 125 18.64 -1.09 15.09
N GLY A 126 18.90 -2.30 14.60
CA GLY A 126 19.61 -3.32 15.37
C GLY A 126 21.12 -3.17 15.23
N LYS A 127 21.69 -2.20 15.96
CA LYS A 127 23.11 -2.00 16.32
C LYS A 127 24.17 -1.83 15.22
#